data_AF-A0A1F4RN12-F1
#
_entry.id   AF-A0A1F4RN12-F1
#
_cell.length_a   1.000
_cell.length_b   1.000
_cell.length_c   1.000
_cell.angle_alpha   90.00
_cell.angle_beta   90.00
_cell.angle_gamma   90.00
#
_symmetry.space_group_name_H-M   'P 1'
#
loop_
_entity.id
_entity.type
_entity.pdbx_description
1 polymer ?
#
loop_
_entity_poly.entity_id
_entity_poly.type
_entity_poly.pdbx_seq_one_letter_code
_entity_poly.pdbx_strand_id
1 'polypeptide(L)'
;MATKKTAYITLSAVLVFGLAAGMVVGHFITSEQNQGDWHGRRGGDRAVTELTQELQLNEQQQQKLGELLEQVKAKHDSIQKENWPKFRNIKEYFDSEFCKILNEEQQARFREIEKERRAKKHQRPEEKKSNINK
;
A
#
# COMPACT_ATOMS: atom_id res chain seq x y z
N MET A 1 25.60 -26.22 23.29
CA MET A 1 25.33 -26.76 21.94
C MET A 1 23.83 -26.66 21.68
N ALA A 2 23.37 -25.75 20.82
CA ALA A 2 21.95 -25.69 20.48
C ALA A 2 21.58 -27.00 19.76
N THR A 3 20.67 -27.77 20.36
CA THR A 3 20.18 -29.01 19.75
C THR A 3 19.44 -28.65 18.46
N LYS A 4 19.57 -29.47 17.41
CA LYS A 4 18.98 -29.22 16.09
C LYS A 4 17.49 -28.82 16.17
N LYS A 5 16.75 -29.34 17.16
CA LYS A 5 15.36 -28.99 17.46
C LYS A 5 15.16 -27.52 17.87
N THR A 6 16.02 -26.94 18.72
CA THR A 6 15.91 -25.52 19.10
C THR A 6 16.31 -24.58 17.97
N ALA A 7 17.23 -25.00 17.09
CA ALA A 7 17.55 -24.27 15.87
C ALA A 7 16.37 -24.25 14.89
N TYR A 8 15.69 -25.38 14.66
CA TYR A 8 14.48 -25.39 13.82
C TYR A 8 13.34 -24.57 14.41
N ILE A 9 13.11 -24.63 15.73
CA ILE A 9 12.03 -23.85 16.38
C ILE A 9 12.30 -22.34 16.25
N THR A 10 13.54 -21.90 16.49
CA THR A 10 13.90 -20.48 16.34
C THR A 10 13.84 -20.03 14.89
N LEU A 11 14.28 -20.85 13.93
CA LEU A 11 14.23 -20.52 12.51
C LEU A 11 12.79 -20.44 11.98
N SER A 12 11.94 -21.38 12.39
CA SER A 12 10.50 -21.36 12.08
C SER A 12 9.81 -20.16 12.72
N ALA A 13 10.14 -19.81 13.96
CA ALA A 13 9.58 -18.64 14.64
C ALA A 13 9.96 -17.34 13.92
N VAL A 14 11.23 -17.18 13.51
CA VAL A 14 11.69 -16.01 12.74
C VAL A 14 11.03 -15.94 11.37
N LEU A 15 10.83 -17.09 10.70
CA LEU A 15 10.17 -17.16 9.41
C LEU A 15 8.68 -16.80 9.49
N VAL A 16 7.97 -17.32 10.50
CA VAL A 16 6.55 -17.02 10.75
C VAL A 16 6.39 -15.56 11.16
N PHE A 17 7.25 -15.02 12.03
CA PHE A 17 7.27 -13.60 12.34
C PHE A 17 7.58 -12.73 11.12
N GLY A 18 8.53 -13.15 10.28
CA GLY A 18 8.87 -12.46 9.03
C GLY A 18 7.74 -12.46 8.01
N LEU A 19 7.00 -13.57 7.89
CA LEU A 19 5.83 -13.68 7.01
C LEU A 19 4.64 -12.88 7.54
N ALA A 20 4.37 -12.92 8.85
CA ALA A 20 3.33 -12.11 9.47
C ALA A 20 3.65 -10.62 9.35
N ALA A 21 4.89 -10.21 9.65
CA ALA A 21 5.34 -8.84 9.45
C ALA A 21 5.27 -8.43 7.96
N GLY A 22 5.65 -9.33 7.04
CA GLY A 22 5.58 -9.10 5.60
C GLY A 22 4.15 -8.97 5.08
N MET A 23 3.20 -9.76 5.58
CA MET A 23 1.77 -9.64 5.24
C MET A 23 1.15 -8.37 5.83
N VAL A 24 1.47 -8.00 7.07
CA VAL A 24 0.99 -6.76 7.69
C VAL A 24 1.55 -5.55 6.95
N VAL A 25 2.85 -5.52 6.66
CA VAL A 25 3.50 -4.45 5.87
C VAL A 25 2.97 -4.45 4.43
N GLY A 26 2.77 -5.61 3.82
CA GLY A 26 2.20 -5.76 2.49
C GLY A 26 0.78 -5.23 2.39
N HIS A 27 -0.09 -5.59 3.34
CA HIS A 27 -1.46 -5.08 3.45
C HIS A 27 -1.48 -3.58 3.76
N PHE A 28 -0.56 -3.09 4.59
CA PHE A 28 -0.42 -1.66 4.89
C PHE A 28 -0.01 -0.84 3.65
N ILE A 29 0.98 -1.31 2.89
CA ILE A 29 1.49 -0.66 1.69
C ILE A 29 0.50 -0.78 0.50
N THR A 30 -0.14 -1.94 0.32
CA THR A 30 -1.07 -2.15 -0.80
C THR A 30 -2.48 -1.63 -0.55
N SER A 31 -2.92 -1.50 0.71
CA SER A 31 -4.18 -0.79 1.04
C SER A 31 -4.13 0.71 0.71
N GLU A 32 -2.92 1.26 0.54
CA GLU A 32 -2.68 2.64 0.08
C GLU A 32 -2.79 2.83 -1.44
N GLN A 33 -3.13 1.82 -2.25
CA GLN A 33 -3.55 2.06 -3.64
C GLN A 33 -4.91 2.82 -3.73
N ASN A 34 -5.46 3.19 -2.56
CA ASN A 34 -6.53 4.14 -2.33
C ASN A 34 -5.95 5.54 -1.97
N GLN A 35 -5.06 6.06 -2.82
CA GLN A 35 -4.41 7.36 -2.63
C GLN A 35 -5.35 8.52 -2.92
N GLY A 36 -5.73 9.22 -1.85
CA GLY A 36 -6.40 10.52 -1.86
C GLY A 36 -6.67 10.93 -0.42
N ASP A 37 -5.85 11.82 0.11
CA ASP A 37 -5.96 12.48 1.41
C ASP A 37 -5.50 11.66 2.62
N TRP A 38 -4.18 11.50 2.73
CA TRP A 38 -3.49 11.14 3.97
C TRP A 38 -2.79 12.36 4.55
N HIS A 39 -3.58 13.36 4.95
CA HIS A 39 -3.13 14.26 5.99
C HIS A 39 -3.00 13.47 7.29
N GLY A 40 -1.75 13.11 7.64
CA GLY A 40 -1.24 12.90 9.00
C GLY A 40 -1.94 11.86 9.89
N ARG A 41 -1.17 10.88 10.37
CA ARG A 41 -1.43 10.05 11.57
C ARG A 41 -2.37 8.84 11.45
N ARG A 42 -3.49 8.90 10.72
CA ARG A 42 -4.56 7.88 10.91
C ARG A 42 -4.30 6.42 10.56
N GLY A 43 -3.51 6.07 9.54
CA GLY A 43 -3.29 4.64 9.25
C GLY A 43 -2.14 4.02 10.03
N GLY A 44 -1.07 4.77 10.31
CA GLY A 44 -0.04 4.34 11.26
C GLY A 44 -0.65 4.07 12.63
N ASP A 45 -1.52 4.97 13.10
CA ASP A 45 -2.25 4.81 14.36
C ASP A 45 -3.13 3.56 14.36
N ARG A 46 -3.75 3.22 13.23
CA ARG A 46 -4.59 2.02 13.12
C ARG A 46 -3.77 0.73 13.19
N ALA A 47 -2.65 0.66 12.48
CA ALA A 47 -1.75 -0.50 12.56
C ALA A 47 -1.11 -0.64 13.94
N VAL A 48 -0.71 0.46 14.57
CA VAL A 48 -0.24 0.45 15.96
C VAL A 48 -1.36 -0.05 16.87
N THR A 49 -2.59 0.43 16.72
CA THR A 49 -3.74 0.01 17.55
C THR A 49 -4.05 -1.48 17.40
N GLU A 50 -4.12 -1.98 16.16
CA GLU A 50 -4.42 -3.39 15.85
C GLU A 50 -3.31 -4.31 16.42
N LEU A 51 -2.04 -4.01 16.13
CA LEU A 51 -0.90 -4.79 16.63
C LEU A 51 -0.75 -4.68 18.15
N THR A 52 -1.11 -3.54 18.74
CA THR A 52 -1.12 -3.37 20.19
C THR A 52 -2.16 -4.26 20.85
N GLN A 53 -3.37 -4.34 20.28
CA GLN A 53 -4.45 -5.16 20.80
C GLN A 53 -4.14 -6.66 20.66
N GLU A 54 -3.61 -7.08 19.50
CA GLU A 54 -3.30 -8.49 19.24
C GLU A 54 -2.07 -8.99 20.01
N LEU A 55 -1.04 -8.16 20.13
CA LEU A 55 0.25 -8.56 20.73
C LEU A 55 0.45 -8.02 22.15
N GLN A 56 -0.54 -7.30 22.69
CA GLN A 56 -0.51 -6.68 24.02
C GLN A 56 0.75 -5.85 24.24
N LEU A 57 1.08 -5.00 23.26
CA LEU A 57 2.30 -4.18 23.29
C LEU A 57 2.25 -3.18 24.44
N ASN A 58 3.36 -3.05 25.17
CA ASN A 58 3.51 -1.99 26.18
C ASN A 58 3.84 -0.63 25.54
N GLU A 59 3.76 0.45 26.31
CA GLU A 59 3.94 1.83 25.81
C GLU A 59 5.27 2.03 25.08
N GLN A 60 6.37 1.46 25.59
CA GLN A 60 7.69 1.57 24.95
C GLN A 60 7.74 0.82 23.61
N GLN A 61 7.06 -0.32 23.50
CA GLN A 61 6.96 -1.09 22.25
C GLN A 61 6.07 -0.38 21.23
N GLN A 62 4.97 0.23 21.67
CA GLN A 62 4.09 1.01 20.81
C GLN A 62 4.81 2.22 20.21
N GLN A 63 5.57 2.96 21.03
CA GLN A 63 6.35 4.10 20.56
C GLN A 63 7.37 3.68 19.50
N LYS A 64 8.14 2.61 19.77
CA LYS A 64 9.11 2.07 18.80
C LYS A 64 8.46 1.58 17.52
N LEU A 65 7.28 0.97 17.61
CA LEU A 65 6.51 0.53 16.44
C LEU A 65 6.06 1.73 15.60
N GLY A 66 5.57 2.79 16.23
CA GLY A 66 5.22 4.04 15.55
C GLY A 66 6.40 4.64 14.78
N GLU A 67 7.55 4.79 15.45
CA GLU A 67 8.79 5.29 14.83
C GLU A 67 9.24 4.42 13.65
N LEU A 68 9.15 3.09 13.77
CA LEU A 68 9.50 2.17 12.70
C LEU A 68 8.56 2.30 11.49
N LEU A 69 7.25 2.41 11.73
CA LEU A 69 6.26 2.57 10.67
C LEU A 69 6.44 3.89 9.91
N GLU A 70 6.78 4.98 10.61
CA GLU A 70 7.10 6.26 9.97
C GLU A 70 8.33 6.15 9.05
N GLN A 71 9.39 5.48 9.50
CA GLN A 71 10.59 5.26 8.68
C GLN A 71 10.30 4.40 7.45
N VAL A 72 9.51 3.33 7.61
CA VAL A 72 9.10 2.46 6.51
C VAL A 72 8.26 3.25 5.50
N LYS A 73 7.32 4.07 5.98
CA LYS A 73 6.51 4.93 5.12
C LYS A 73 7.38 5.91 4.32
N ALA A 74 8.32 6.59 4.97
CA ALA A 74 9.22 7.52 4.28
C ALA A 74 10.05 6.83 3.18
N LYS A 75 10.55 5.62 3.45
CA LYS A 75 11.26 4.81 2.45
C LYS A 75 10.34 4.40 1.30
N HIS A 76 9.14 3.93 1.61
CA HIS A 76 8.16 3.56 0.60
C HIS A 76 7.81 4.75 -0.30
N ASP A 77 7.50 5.92 0.29
CA ASP A 77 7.17 7.13 -0.46
C ASP A 77 8.33 7.59 -1.35
N SER A 78 9.57 7.46 -0.88
CA SER A 78 10.76 7.75 -1.69
C SER A 78 10.88 6.83 -2.90
N ILE A 79 10.76 5.51 -2.68
CA ILE A 79 10.81 4.50 -3.74
C ILE A 79 9.66 4.72 -4.73
N GLN A 80 8.47 5.02 -4.23
CA GLN A 80 7.31 5.26 -5.06
C GLN A 80 7.51 6.52 -5.91
N LYS A 81 7.99 7.63 -5.34
CA LYS A 81 8.29 8.86 -6.11
C LYS A 81 9.33 8.64 -7.19
N GLU A 82 10.38 7.87 -6.91
CA GLU A 82 11.43 7.58 -7.88
C GLU A 82 10.95 6.67 -9.01
N ASN A 83 10.13 5.67 -8.69
CA ASN A 83 9.70 4.66 -9.66
C ASN A 83 8.40 5.01 -10.38
N TRP A 84 7.58 5.94 -9.84
CA TRP A 84 6.32 6.34 -10.46
C TRP A 84 6.46 6.81 -11.92
N PRO A 85 7.48 7.61 -12.30
CA PRO A 85 7.72 7.95 -13.70
C PRO A 85 8.01 6.73 -14.57
N LYS A 86 8.78 5.76 -14.06
CA LYS A 86 9.11 4.52 -14.79
C LYS A 86 7.85 3.70 -15.06
N PHE A 87 6.99 3.54 -14.05
CA PHE A 87 5.69 2.87 -14.21
C PHE A 87 4.77 3.60 -15.19
N ARG A 88 4.73 4.94 -15.14
CA ARG A 88 3.95 5.74 -16.10
C ARG A 88 4.41 5.48 -17.54
N ASN A 89 5.71 5.53 -17.79
CA ASN A 89 6.26 5.31 -19.13
C ASN A 89 5.92 3.92 -19.65
N ILE A 90 6.03 2.87 -18.81
CA ILE A 90 5.66 1.50 -19.18
C ILE A 90 4.17 1.41 -19.52
N LYS A 91 3.30 2.05 -18.72
CA LYS A 91 1.86 2.07 -18.98
C LYS A 91 1.53 2.78 -20.30
N GLU A 92 2.13 3.94 -20.55
CA GLU A 92 1.92 4.71 -21.78
C GLU A 92 2.41 3.93 -23.01
N TYR A 93 3.58 3.30 -22.92
CA TYR A 93 4.08 2.41 -23.96
C TYR A 93 3.11 1.26 -24.23
N PHE A 94 2.70 0.53 -23.18
CA PHE A 94 1.73 -0.55 -23.31
C PHE A 94 0.43 -0.09 -23.95
N ASP A 95 -0.14 1.03 -23.50
CA ASP A 95 -1.38 1.57 -24.06
C ASP A 95 -1.24 1.88 -25.55
N SER A 96 -0.09 2.42 -25.96
CA SER A 96 0.18 2.73 -27.37
C SER A 96 0.28 1.48 -28.23
N GLU A 97 0.98 0.44 -27.78
CA GLU A 97 1.10 -0.83 -28.51
C GLU A 97 -0.23 -1.59 -28.54
N PHE A 98 -0.95 -1.58 -27.41
CA PHE A 98 -2.25 -2.20 -27.31
C PHE A 98 -3.26 -1.53 -28.25
N CYS A 99 -3.26 -0.21 -28.38
CA CYS A 99 -4.14 0.48 -29.34
C CYS A 99 -3.91 0.06 -30.80
N LYS A 100 -2.67 -0.30 -31.19
CA LYS A 100 -2.37 -0.70 -32.57
C LYS A 100 -3.03 -2.03 -32.99
N ILE A 101 -3.32 -2.90 -32.02
CA ILE A 101 -3.98 -4.19 -32.29
C ILE A 101 -5.51 -4.12 -32.20
N LEU A 102 -6.07 -2.95 -31.87
CA LEU A 102 -7.51 -2.74 -31.76
C LEU A 102 -8.07 -2.14 -33.04
N ASN A 103 -9.29 -2.56 -33.41
CA ASN A 103 -10.08 -1.86 -34.42
C ASN A 103 -10.65 -0.53 -33.88
N GLU A 104 -11.23 0.29 -34.75
CA GLU A 104 -11.69 1.65 -34.40
C GLU A 104 -12.74 1.66 -33.27
N GLU A 105 -13.71 0.73 -33.30
CA GLU A 105 -14.75 0.61 -32.28
C GLU A 105 -14.15 0.24 -30.91
N GLN A 106 -13.21 -0.71 -30.90
CA GLN A 106 -12.49 -1.14 -29.71
C GLN A 106 -11.61 -0.02 -29.14
N GLN A 107 -10.96 0.77 -30.00
CA GLN A 107 -10.17 1.92 -29.57
C GLN A 107 -11.05 2.99 -28.91
N ALA A 108 -12.22 3.27 -29.48
CA ALA A 108 -13.18 4.20 -28.88
C ALA A 108 -13.61 3.72 -27.49
N ARG A 109 -13.96 2.43 -27.37
CA ARG A 109 -14.35 1.84 -26.09
C ARG A 109 -13.21 1.85 -25.06
N PHE A 110 -11.98 1.58 -25.48
CA PHE A 110 -10.81 1.61 -24.61
C PHE A 110 -10.57 3.01 -24.03
N ARG A 111 -10.71 4.07 -24.85
CA ARG A 111 -10.59 5.46 -24.40
C ARG A 111 -11.67 5.85 -23.38
N GLU A 112 -12.89 5.35 -23.55
CA GLU A 112 -13.97 5.54 -22.57
C GLU A 112 -13.62 4.90 -21.22
N ILE A 113 -13.15 3.65 -21.24
CA ILE A 113 -12.73 2.93 -20.02
C ILE A 113 -11.63 3.70 -19.29
N GLU A 114 -10.62 4.19 -20.00
CA GLU A 114 -9.54 5.00 -19.42
C GLU A 114 -10.06 6.33 -18.85
N LYS A 115 -11.01 6.98 -19.53
CA LYS A 115 -11.67 8.20 -19.04
C LYS A 115 -12.47 7.95 -17.76
N GLU A 116 -13.25 6.87 -17.70
CA GLU A 116 -14.00 6.47 -16.51
C GLU A 116 -13.07 6.16 -15.33
N ARG A 117 -11.97 5.44 -15.57
CA ARG A 117 -10.95 5.15 -14.53
C ARG A 117 -10.35 6.44 -13.99
N ARG A 118 -10.01 7.40 -14.85
CA ARG A 118 -9.49 8.72 -14.44
C ARG A 118 -10.53 9.52 -13.67
N ALA A 119 -11.79 9.51 -14.11
CA ALA A 119 -12.90 10.18 -13.44
C ALA A 119 -13.16 9.62 -12.04
N LYS A 120 -13.19 8.28 -11.88
CA LYS A 120 -13.30 7.62 -10.57
C LYS A 120 -12.15 7.98 -9.63
N LYS A 121 -10.95 8.21 -10.17
CA LYS A 121 -9.80 8.69 -9.38
C LYS A 121 -9.94 10.15 -8.95
N HIS A 122 -10.60 11.00 -9.75
CA HIS A 122 -10.83 12.42 -9.47
C HIS A 122 -12.11 12.71 -8.67
N GLN A 123 -13.08 11.79 -8.60
CA GLN A 123 -14.33 11.97 -7.83
C GLN A 123 -14.19 11.57 -6.35
N ARG A 124 -13.23 10.70 -6.00
CA ARG A 124 -12.94 10.32 -4.61
C ARG A 124 -12.60 11.46 -3.62
N PRO A 125 -12.05 12.62 -4.02
CA PRO A 125 -11.81 13.75 -3.11
C PRO A 125 -13.08 14.54 -2.74
N GLU A 126 -14.07 14.64 -3.64
CA GLU A 126 -15.20 15.57 -3.48
C GLU A 126 -16.40 14.97 -2.74
N GLU A 127 -16.71 13.67 -2.93
CA GLU A 127 -17.78 12.99 -2.18
C GLU A 127 -17.49 12.88 -0.67
N LYS A 128 -16.21 12.93 -0.26
CA LYS A 128 -15.85 12.90 1.16
C LYS A 128 -16.08 14.24 1.86
N LYS A 129 -16.03 15.38 1.15
CA LYS A 129 -16.25 16.70 1.76
C LYS A 129 -17.73 16.96 2.08
N SER A 130 -18.67 16.41 1.30
CA SER A 130 -20.11 16.62 1.52
C SER A 130 -20.67 15.79 2.69
N ASN A 131 -20.06 14.64 2.99
CA ASN A 131 -20.44 13.77 4.12
C ASN A 131 -19.79 14.15 5.47
N ILE A 132 -18.88 15.12 5.50
CA ILE A 132 -18.30 15.64 6.76
C ILE A 132 -19.14 16.80 7.34
N ASN A 133 -20.06 17.37 6.56
CA ASN A 133 -20.91 18.52 6.94
C ASN A 133 -22.40 18.17 7.18
N LYS A 134 -22.75 16.90 7.39
CA LYS A 134 -24.08 16.44 7.81
C LYS A 134 -23.97 15.69 9.14
#